data_AF-A0A2K2VEW4-F1
#
_entry.id   AF-A0A2K2VEW4-F1
#
_cell.length_a   1.000
_cell.length_b   1.000
_cell.length_c   1.000
_cell.angle_alpha   90.00
_cell.angle_beta   90.00
_cell.angle_gamma   90.00
#
_symmetry.space_group_name_H-M   'P 1'
#
loop_
_entity.id
_entity.type
_entity.pdbx_description
1 polymer ?
#
loop_
_entity_poly.entity_id
_entity_poly.type
_entity_poly.pdbx_seq_one_letter_code
_entity_poly.pdbx_strand_id
1 'polypeptide(L)'
;MVADYYLFKKRNYDMQKLYTKGPEGYWYHNGYSYAAILSYVLTIIIIYLFSAAIGQISWTGPIPWPTNLSWYLGVVLNFILYIPLAKAFKEA
;
A
#
# COMPACT_ATOMS: atom_id res chain seq x y z
N MET A 1 2.92 -0.07 -5.11
CA MET A 1 3.52 0.32 -6.41
C MET A 1 4.89 -0.31 -6.62
N VAL A 2 5.95 0.10 -5.90
CA VAL A 2 7.32 -0.41 -6.13
C VAL A 2 7.41 -1.92 -5.92
N ALA A 3 6.87 -2.44 -4.81
CA ALA A 3 6.83 -3.88 -4.54
C ALA A 3 6.12 -4.64 -5.68
N ASP A 4 4.95 -4.16 -6.08
CA ASP A 4 4.15 -4.78 -7.14
C ASP A 4 4.91 -4.88 -8.47
N TYR A 5 5.38 -3.74 -8.97
CA TYR A 5 6.03 -3.69 -10.27
C TYR A 5 7.36 -4.46 -10.31
N TYR A 6 8.23 -4.27 -9.31
CA TYR A 6 9.57 -4.84 -9.34
C TYR A 6 9.64 -6.29 -8.86
N LEU A 7 8.87 -6.67 -7.83
CA LEU A 7 8.95 -8.03 -7.28
C LEU A 7 7.98 -9.00 -7.94
N PHE A 8 6.71 -8.59 -8.11
CA PHE A 8 5.66 -9.49 -8.58
C PHE A 8 5.55 -9.48 -10.11
N LYS A 9 5.45 -8.28 -10.69
CA LYS A 9 5.33 -8.13 -12.15
C LYS A 9 6.68 -8.14 -12.85
N LYS A 10 7.80 -8.18 -12.10
CA LYS A 10 9.17 -8.27 -12.63
C LYS A 10 9.46 -7.26 -13.74
N ARG A 11 8.96 -6.03 -13.57
CA ARG A 11 9.06 -4.91 -14.53
C ARG A 11 8.36 -5.17 -15.87
N ASN A 12 7.37 -6.06 -15.90
CA ASN A 12 6.62 -6.41 -17.10
C ASN A 12 5.11 -6.38 -16.82
N TYR A 13 4.45 -5.32 -17.28
CA TYR A 13 3.00 -5.28 -17.34
C TYR A 13 2.52 -5.62 -18.75
N ASP A 14 1.52 -6.49 -18.81
CA ASP A 14 0.66 -6.61 -19.99
C ASP A 14 -0.17 -5.33 -20.16
N MET A 15 0.17 -4.53 -21.17
CA MET A 15 -0.51 -3.28 -21.48
C MET A 15 -1.96 -3.49 -21.88
N GLN A 16 -2.28 -4.56 -22.61
CA GLN A 16 -3.65 -4.82 -23.03
C GLN A 16 -4.53 -5.11 -21.80
N LYS A 17 -4.04 -5.92 -20.87
CA LYS A 17 -4.76 -6.23 -19.61
C LYS A 17 -5.01 -5.02 -18.72
N LEU A 18 -4.16 -3.98 -18.78
CA LEU A 18 -4.40 -2.72 -18.06
C LEU A 18 -5.63 -1.97 -18.60
N TYR A 19 -5.97 -2.16 -19.87
CA TYR A 19 -7.15 -1.55 -20.50
C TYR A 19 -8.33 -2.52 -20.65
N THR A 20 -8.24 -3.74 -20.10
CA THR A 20 -9.31 -4.74 -20.14
C THR A 20 -10.13 -4.70 -18.85
N LYS A 21 -11.44 -4.49 -18.99
CA LYS A 21 -12.40 -4.59 -17.88
C LYS A 21 -12.75 -6.06 -17.60
N GLY A 22 -12.81 -6.44 -16.33
CA GLY A 22 -13.23 -7.77 -15.89
C GLY A 22 -12.06 -8.74 -15.63
N PRO A 23 -12.34 -10.00 -15.25
CA PRO A 23 -11.36 -10.96 -14.70
C PRO A 23 -10.14 -11.24 -15.60
N GLU A 24 -10.24 -10.96 -16.90
CA GLU A 24 -9.16 -11.11 -17.88
C GLU A 24 -8.05 -10.06 -17.73
N GLY A 25 -8.35 -8.91 -17.12
CA GLY A 25 -7.41 -7.82 -16.82
C GLY A 25 -6.87 -7.87 -15.38
N TYR A 26 -6.26 -6.78 -14.93
CA TYR A 26 -5.84 -6.60 -13.53
C TYR A 26 -7.03 -6.23 -12.63
N TRP A 27 -8.08 -7.06 -12.66
CA TRP A 27 -9.35 -6.80 -12.02
C TRP A 27 -9.44 -7.36 -10.60
N TYR A 28 -8.56 -8.30 -10.22
CA TYR A 28 -8.49 -8.87 -8.88
C TYR A 28 -9.90 -9.23 -8.33
N HIS A 29 -10.30 -8.62 -7.22
CA HIS A 29 -11.61 -8.79 -6.59
C HIS A 29 -12.56 -7.66 -7.02
N ASN A 30 -13.21 -7.86 -8.17
CA ASN A 30 -14.21 -6.95 -8.73
C ASN A 30 -13.71 -5.50 -8.95
N GLY A 31 -12.48 -5.36 -9.44
CA GLY A 31 -11.81 -4.09 -9.70
C GLY A 31 -10.90 -3.61 -8.55
N TYR A 32 -10.83 -4.34 -7.44
CA TYR A 32 -10.07 -3.93 -6.25
C TYR A 32 -8.98 -4.92 -5.89
N SER A 33 -7.78 -4.40 -5.62
CA SER A 33 -6.73 -5.13 -4.92
C SER A 33 -6.93 -4.98 -3.42
N TYR A 34 -7.39 -6.05 -2.77
CA TYR A 34 -7.54 -6.06 -1.32
C TYR A 34 -6.19 -6.03 -0.62
N ALA A 35 -5.14 -6.60 -1.22
CA ALA A 35 -3.79 -6.50 -0.69
C ALA A 35 -3.31 -5.04 -0.64
N ALA A 36 -3.50 -4.27 -1.71
CA ALA A 36 -3.08 -2.88 -1.78
C ALA A 36 -3.86 -1.98 -0.80
N ILE A 37 -5.17 -2.16 -0.71
CA ILE A 37 -6.01 -1.37 0.21
C ILE A 37 -5.62 -1.68 1.65
N LEU A 38 -5.55 -2.96 2.01
CA LEU A 38 -5.27 -3.34 3.39
C LEU A 38 -3.85 -2.97 3.81
N SER A 39 -2.84 -3.15 2.95
CA SER A 39 -1.46 -2.77 3.25
C SER A 39 -1.35 -1.26 3.47
N TYR A 40 -2.06 -0.46 2.66
CA TYR A 40 -2.06 1.00 2.77
C TYR A 40 -2.72 1.47 4.07
N VAL A 41 -3.92 0.95 4.39
CA VAL A 41 -4.65 1.31 5.61
C VAL A 41 -3.86 0.92 6.86
N LEU A 42 -3.32 -0.30 6.91
CA LEU A 42 -2.49 -0.76 8.04
C LEU A 42 -1.24 0.11 8.19
N THR A 43 -0.60 0.48 7.09
CA THR A 43 0.57 1.37 7.12
C THR A 43 0.25 2.71 7.76
N ILE A 44 -0.87 3.33 7.36
CA ILE A 44 -1.31 4.61 7.95
C ILE A 44 -1.53 4.45 9.46
N ILE A 45 -2.27 3.43 9.87
CA ILE A 45 -2.55 3.17 11.29
C ILE A 45 -1.25 3.04 12.08
N ILE A 46 -0.31 2.22 11.59
CA ILE A 46 0.98 1.99 12.25
C ILE A 46 1.79 3.28 12.36
N ILE A 47 1.84 4.10 11.30
CA ILE A 47 2.54 5.40 11.33
C ILE A 47 1.96 6.33 12.41
N TYR A 48 0.64 6.42 12.51
CA TYR A 48 -0.01 7.28 13.50
C TYR A 48 0.21 6.76 14.93
N LEU A 49 0.08 5.45 15.14
CA LEU A 49 0.37 4.83 16.44
C LEU A 49 1.83 5.04 16.85
N PHE A 50 2.76 4.84 15.92
CA PHE A 50 4.18 5.08 16.16
C PHE A 50 4.45 6.56 16.50
N SER A 51 3.88 7.49 15.73
CA SER A 51 4.02 8.93 15.95
C SER A 51 3.46 9.38 17.30
N ALA A 52 2.33 8.81 17.71
CA ALA A 52 1.74 9.05 19.03
C ALA A 52 2.65 8.52 20.14
N ALA A 53 3.18 7.30 20.00
CA ALA A 53 4.04 6.66 21.00
C ALA A 53 5.34 7.42 21.27
N ILE A 54 5.90 8.07 20.24
CA ILE A 54 7.13 8.89 20.37
C ILE A 54 6.84 10.37 20.63
N GLY A 55 5.57 10.78 20.78
CA GLY A 55 5.19 12.16 21.04
C GLY A 55 5.47 13.13 19.89
N GLN A 56 5.51 12.65 18.64
CA GLN A 56 5.83 13.45 17.45
C GLN A 56 4.61 13.71 16.54
N ILE A 57 3.41 13.75 17.11
CA ILE A 57 2.25 14.25 16.37
C ILE A 57 2.32 15.78 16.32
N SER A 58 2.33 16.31 15.11
CA SER A 58 2.22 17.75 14.86
C SER A 58 0.78 18.11 14.51
N TRP A 59 0.37 19.34 14.79
CA TRP A 59 -1.00 19.78 14.57
C TRP A 59 -1.03 20.97 13.63
N THR A 60 -1.90 20.93 12.63
CA THR A 60 -2.21 22.09 11.77
C THR A 60 -3.70 22.39 11.92
N GLY A 61 -4.03 23.30 12.83
CA GLY A 61 -5.40 23.49 13.28
C GLY A 61 -5.94 22.20 13.93
N PRO A 62 -7.13 21.70 13.54
CA PRO A 62 -7.70 20.48 14.11
C PRO A 62 -7.12 19.18 13.50
N ILE A 63 -6.21 19.27 12.54
CA ILE A 63 -5.70 18.11 11.80
C ILE A 63 -4.38 17.62 12.44
N PRO A 64 -4.35 16.37 12.95
CA PRO A 64 -3.11 15.75 13.42
C PRO A 64 -2.32 15.20 12.24
N TRP A 65 -1.02 15.48 12.22
CA TRP A 65 -0.06 14.96 11.25
C TRP A 65 0.95 14.07 11.97
N PRO A 66 1.34 12.94 11.36
CA PRO A 66 2.34 12.04 11.92
C PRO A 66 3.74 12.67 11.89
N THR A 67 4.72 11.96 12.42
CA THR A 67 6.13 12.37 12.41
C THR A 67 6.62 12.78 11.00
N ASN A 68 7.60 13.68 10.92
CA ASN A 68 8.25 14.07 9.66
C ASN A 68 8.89 12.88 8.92
N LEU A 69 9.15 11.77 9.62
CA LEU A 69 9.65 10.52 9.02
C LEU A 69 8.54 9.66 8.40
N SER A 70 7.27 10.05 8.53
CA SER A 70 6.09 9.27 8.12
C SER A 70 6.14 8.85 6.66
N TRP A 71 6.66 9.69 5.77
CA TRP A 71 6.80 9.33 4.36
C TRP A 71 7.74 8.14 4.16
N TYR A 72 8.93 8.17 4.76
CA TYR A 72 9.92 7.09 4.66
C TYR A 72 9.41 5.81 5.32
N LEU A 73 8.83 5.93 6.52
CA LEU A 73 8.21 4.81 7.21
C LEU A 73 7.07 4.22 6.38
N GLY A 74 6.26 5.05 5.73
CA GLY A 74 5.16 4.60 4.88
C GLY A 74 5.62 3.82 3.66
N VAL A 75 6.69 4.27 3.00
CA VAL A 75 7.26 3.53 1.87
C VAL A 75 7.74 2.15 2.32
N VAL A 76 8.53 2.08 3.40
CA VAL A 76 9.13 0.82 3.88
C VAL A 76 8.07 -0.14 4.44
N LEU A 77 7.19 0.36 5.31
CA LEU A 77 6.14 -0.46 5.94
C LEU A 77 5.16 -0.98 4.89
N ASN A 78 4.68 -0.13 3.99
CA ASN A 78 3.75 -0.57 2.96
C ASN A 78 4.41 -1.58 2.01
N PHE A 79 5.70 -1.41 1.68
CA PHE A 79 6.44 -2.38 0.89
C PHE A 79 6.48 -3.75 1.59
N ILE A 80 6.82 -3.78 2.87
CA ILE A 80 6.91 -5.01 3.66
C ILE A 80 5.53 -5.66 3.84
N LEU A 81 4.49 -4.89 4.14
CA LEU A 81 3.13 -5.40 4.37
C LEU A 81 2.45 -5.86 3.09
N TYR A 82 2.70 -5.18 1.96
CA TYR A 82 2.09 -5.55 0.68
C TYR A 82 2.50 -6.95 0.22
N ILE A 83 3.76 -7.35 0.43
CA ILE A 83 4.28 -8.65 -0.04
C ILE A 83 3.49 -9.86 0.50
N PRO A 84 3.32 -10.04 1.82
CA PRO A 84 2.54 -11.16 2.35
C PRO A 84 1.05 -11.03 2.01
N LEU A 85 0.49 -9.82 1.98
CA LEU A 85 -0.92 -9.60 1.65
C LEU A 85 -1.24 -9.93 0.19
N ALA A 86 -0.38 -9.52 -0.76
CA ALA A 86 -0.53 -9.84 -2.18
C ALA A 86 -0.52 -11.36 -2.40
N LYS A 87 0.34 -12.09 -1.67
CA LYS A 87 0.34 -13.56 -1.70
C LYS A 87 -0.92 -14.15 -1.08
N ALA A 88 -1.36 -13.65 0.08
CA ALA A 88 -2.54 -14.16 0.78
C ALA A 88 -3.83 -14.00 -0.05
N PHE A 89 -3.99 -12.85 -0.71
CA PHE A 89 -5.14 -12.57 -1.58
C PHE A 89 -4.97 -13.10 -3.02
N LYS A 90 -3.85 -13.77 -3.34
CA LYS A 90 -3.54 -14.27 -4.70
C LYS A 90 -3.52 -13.16 -5.76
N GLU A 91 -3.03 -11.98 -5.38
CA GLU A 91 -2.88 -10.79 -6.22
C GLU A 91 -1.42 -10.58 -6.70
N ALA A 92 -0.51 -11.42 -6.21
CA ALA A 92 0.90 -11.52 -6.59
C ALA A 92 1.09 -11.95 -8.06
#